data_AF-A0A846PWV5-F1
#
_entry.id   AF-A0A846PWV5-F1
#
_cell.length_a   1.000
_cell.length_b   1.000
_cell.length_c   1.000
_cell.angle_alpha   90.00
_cell.angle_beta   90.00
_cell.angle_gamma   90.00
#
_symmetry.space_group_name_H-M   'P 1'
#
loop_
_entity.id
_entity.type
_entity.pdbx_description
1 polymer ?
#
loop_
_entity_poly.entity_id
_entity_poly.type
_entity_poly.pdbx_seq_one_letter_code
_entity_poly.pdbx_strand_id
1 'polypeptide(L)'
;MSTKKQAKSFVFLADKIYVHHWPLDTPKWSSEIQEKVNFDLHKNKDRKKIQIENKQIKINDYLFTQLQKIGITIPLFKKETTIVFEGCFEDYYAHIHITSKDKNYLEIFNNLMSWKIALFPED
;
A
#
# COMPACT_ATOMS: atom_id res chain seq x y z
N MET A 1 -24.54 10.38 -20.56
CA MET A 1 -23.23 11.04 -20.42
C MET A 1 -22.31 10.08 -19.69
N SER A 2 -21.32 9.51 -20.39
CA SER A 2 -20.32 8.64 -19.78
C SER A 2 -19.32 9.52 -19.05
N THR A 3 -19.40 9.60 -17.72
CA THR A 3 -18.33 10.17 -16.91
C THR A 3 -17.15 9.21 -17.01
N LYS A 4 -16.16 9.56 -17.84
CA LYS A 4 -14.83 8.96 -17.75
C LYS A 4 -14.35 9.18 -16.32
N LYS A 5 -14.44 8.15 -15.46
CA LYS A 5 -13.79 8.15 -14.14
C LYS A 5 -12.31 8.33 -14.42
N GLN A 6 -11.82 9.56 -14.27
CA GLN A 6 -10.41 9.87 -14.43
C GLN A 6 -9.64 8.99 -13.45
N ALA A 7 -8.68 8.21 -13.95
CA ALA A 7 -7.83 7.37 -13.12
C ALA A 7 -7.13 8.27 -12.09
N LYS A 8 -7.50 8.14 -10.81
CA LYS A 8 -6.81 8.84 -9.73
C LYS A 8 -5.44 8.18 -9.59
N SER A 9 -4.40 8.92 -9.98
CA SER A 9 -3.00 8.58 -9.73
C SER A 9 -2.40 9.63 -8.80
N PHE A 10 -1.70 9.19 -7.77
CA PHE A 10 -1.00 10.08 -6.85
C PHE A 10 0.18 9.37 -6.20
N VAL A 11 1.11 10.19 -5.69
CA VAL A 11 2.37 9.73 -5.10
C VAL A 11 2.53 10.32 -3.72
N PHE A 12 3.06 9.53 -2.80
CA PHE A 12 3.51 10.02 -1.49
C PHE A 12 4.73 9.23 -1.02
N LEU A 13 5.35 9.70 0.05
CA LEU A 13 6.50 9.03 0.68
C LEU A 13 6.05 8.31 1.95
N ALA A 14 6.54 7.10 2.16
CA ALA A 14 6.29 6.30 3.35
C ALA A 14 7.56 6.14 4.18
N ASP A 15 7.40 6.21 5.50
CA ASP A 15 8.50 6.12 6.47
C ASP A 15 8.66 4.71 7.02
N LYS A 16 7.58 3.92 7.01
CA LYS A 16 7.59 2.53 7.46
C LYS A 16 6.74 1.67 6.56
N ILE A 17 7.27 0.50 6.20
CA ILE A 17 6.56 -0.50 5.43
C ILE A 17 6.78 -1.86 6.10
N TYR A 18 5.69 -2.58 6.31
CA TYR A 18 5.71 -3.96 6.80
C TYR A 18 4.89 -4.81 5.86
N VAL A 19 5.50 -5.86 5.33
CA VAL A 19 4.99 -6.79 4.30
C VAL A 19 5.25 -8.21 4.77
N HIS A 20 4.22 -9.02 4.94
CA HIS A 20 4.41 -10.42 5.33
C HIS A 20 3.53 -11.34 4.51
N HIS A 21 3.92 -12.62 4.47
CA HIS A 21 3.13 -13.67 3.83
C HIS A 21 1.75 -13.77 4.48
N TRP A 22 0.73 -13.67 3.64
CA TRP A 22 -0.67 -13.83 4.02
C TRP A 22 -1.50 -13.87 2.73
N PRO A 23 -2.61 -14.64 2.64
CA PRO A 23 -3.16 -15.54 3.66
C PRO A 23 -2.32 -16.79 3.94
N LEU A 24 -2.48 -17.39 5.12
CA LEU A 24 -1.66 -18.55 5.58
C LEU A 24 -1.79 -19.81 4.72
N ASP A 25 -2.89 -19.95 4.00
CA ASP A 25 -3.22 -21.06 3.10
C ASP A 25 -2.71 -20.88 1.67
N THR A 26 -2.01 -19.78 1.39
CA THR A 26 -1.35 -19.55 0.09
C THR A 26 0.10 -20.06 0.07
N PRO A 27 0.72 -20.23 -1.12
CA PRO A 27 2.12 -20.63 -1.22
C PRO A 27 3.02 -19.75 -0.38
N LYS A 28 3.85 -20.39 0.45
CA LYS A 28 4.82 -19.68 1.29
C LYS A 28 5.86 -19.00 0.42
N TRP A 29 6.31 -17.84 0.86
CA TRP A 29 7.46 -17.19 0.25
C TRP A 29 8.71 -18.04 0.48
N SER A 30 9.59 -18.10 -0.52
CA SER A 30 10.91 -18.69 -0.34
C SER A 30 11.76 -17.86 0.64
N SER A 31 12.81 -18.46 1.19
CA SER A 31 13.79 -17.76 2.03
C SER A 31 14.33 -16.51 1.37
N GLU A 32 14.64 -16.60 0.07
CA GLU A 32 15.25 -15.52 -0.70
C GLU A 32 14.30 -14.32 -0.81
N ILE A 33 13.01 -14.57 -1.05
CA ILE A 33 12.01 -13.51 -1.16
C ILE A 33 11.71 -12.87 0.20
N GLN A 34 11.62 -13.68 1.26
CA GLN A 34 11.47 -13.15 2.62
C GLN A 34 12.64 -12.24 3.00
N GLU A 35 13.88 -12.67 2.74
CA GLU A 35 15.07 -11.88 3.02
C GLU A 35 15.12 -10.60 2.19
N LYS A 36 14.84 -10.69 0.89
CA LYS A 36 14.82 -9.52 -0.02
C LYS A 36 13.80 -8.48 0.43
N VAL A 37 12.54 -8.88 0.64
CA VAL A 37 11.47 -7.98 1.11
C VAL A 37 11.80 -7.39 2.49
N ASN A 38 12.36 -8.20 3.39
CA ASN A 38 12.76 -7.74 4.72
C ASN A 38 13.88 -6.69 4.64
N PHE A 39 14.88 -6.90 3.77
CA PHE A 39 15.97 -5.96 3.58
C PHE A 39 15.49 -4.66 2.91
N ASP A 40 14.79 -4.77 1.77
CA ASP A 40 14.43 -3.63 0.92
C ASP A 40 13.29 -2.77 1.52
N LEU A 41 12.32 -3.39 2.17
CA LEU A 41 11.10 -2.72 2.63
C LEU A 41 11.04 -2.53 4.15
N HIS A 42 11.30 -3.58 4.95
CA HIS A 42 11.11 -3.52 6.41
C HIS A 42 12.26 -2.86 7.16
N LYS A 43 13.49 -3.34 6.92
CA LYS A 43 14.68 -2.92 7.66
C LYS A 43 15.31 -1.66 7.09
N ASN A 44 15.11 -1.40 5.80
CA ASN A 44 15.59 -0.19 5.16
C ASN A 44 14.83 1.03 5.74
N LYS A 45 15.56 1.96 6.35
CA LYS A 45 15.02 3.17 6.99
C LYS A 45 14.78 4.35 6.05
N ASP A 46 15.23 4.26 4.81
CA ASP A 46 15.03 5.32 3.82
C ASP A 46 13.54 5.46 3.52
N ARG A 47 13.08 6.66 3.20
CA ARG A 47 11.67 6.84 2.80
C ARG A 47 11.45 6.15 1.45
N LYS A 48 10.35 5.42 1.32
CA LYS A 48 9.99 4.73 0.08
C LYS A 48 8.95 5.52 -0.69
N LYS A 49 9.07 5.54 -2.01
CA LYS A 49 8.08 6.16 -2.90
C LYS A 49 6.91 5.20 -3.08
N ILE A 50 5.71 5.69 -2.75
CA ILE A 50 4.46 4.99 -2.99
C ILE A 50 3.76 5.67 -4.15
N GLN A 51 3.47 4.91 -5.20
CA GLN A 51 2.68 5.36 -6.34
C GLN A 51 1.40 4.54 -6.39
N ILE A 52 0.25 5.20 -6.37
CA ILE A 52 -1.06 4.58 -6.50
C ILE A 52 -1.62 4.94 -7.85
N GLU A 53 -2.04 3.94 -8.60
CA GLU A 53 -2.63 4.12 -9.92
C GLU A 53 -3.65 3.00 -10.18
N ASN A 54 -4.88 3.37 -10.51
CA ASN A 54 -5.98 2.41 -10.69
C ASN A 54 -6.07 1.45 -9.48
N LYS A 55 -6.15 0.14 -9.70
CA LYS A 55 -6.16 -0.88 -8.62
C LYS A 55 -4.76 -1.44 -8.33
N GLN A 56 -3.73 -0.60 -8.41
CA GLN A 56 -2.34 -0.99 -8.23
C GLN A 56 -1.63 -0.04 -7.26
N ILE A 57 -0.72 -0.60 -6.47
CA ILE A 57 0.17 0.16 -5.57
C ILE A 57 1.60 -0.26 -5.88
N LYS A 58 2.44 0.70 -6.24
CA LYS A 58 3.87 0.48 -6.44
C LYS A 58 4.66 1.06 -5.26
N ILE A 59 5.50 0.23 -4.65
CA ILE A 59 6.40 0.57 -3.55
C ILE A 59 7.84 0.46 -4.08
N ASN A 60 8.48 1.58 -4.38
CA ASN A 60 9.74 1.58 -5.14
C ASN A 60 9.61 0.70 -6.39
N ASP A 61 10.26 -0.47 -6.45
CA ASP A 61 10.21 -1.39 -7.59
C ASP A 61 9.20 -2.54 -7.44
N TYR A 62 8.51 -2.64 -6.30
CA TYR A 62 7.51 -3.67 -6.03
C TYR A 62 6.13 -3.23 -6.52
N LEU A 63 5.57 -3.90 -7.50
CA LEU A 63 4.21 -3.66 -7.99
C LEU A 63 3.23 -4.64 -7.34
N PHE A 64 2.31 -4.10 -6.55
CA PHE A 64 1.20 -4.85 -5.96
C PHE A 64 -0.06 -4.69 -6.80
N THR A 65 -0.70 -5.81 -7.07
CA THR A 65 -1.97 -5.94 -7.80
C THR A 65 -2.96 -6.80 -7.00
N GLN A 66 -4.15 -7.05 -7.54
CA GLN A 66 -5.19 -7.86 -6.87
C GLN A 66 -5.48 -7.37 -5.43
N LEU A 67 -5.51 -6.04 -5.26
CA LEU A 67 -5.66 -5.42 -3.95
C LEU A 67 -7.03 -5.75 -3.35
N GLN A 68 -7.06 -6.06 -2.06
CA GLN A 68 -8.28 -6.35 -1.30
C GLN A 68 -8.11 -5.98 0.18
N LYS A 69 -9.22 -5.94 0.92
CA LYS A 69 -9.25 -5.67 2.38
C LYS A 69 -8.48 -4.39 2.75
N ILE A 70 -8.75 -3.33 2.01
CA ILE A 70 -8.05 -2.05 2.15
C ILE A 70 -8.57 -1.29 3.37
N GLY A 71 -7.72 -1.13 4.39
CA GLY A 71 -7.94 -0.29 5.56
C GLY A 71 -7.10 0.99 5.49
N ILE A 72 -7.70 2.14 5.81
CA ILE A 72 -6.99 3.43 5.86
C ILE A 72 -7.29 4.08 7.21
N THR A 73 -6.26 4.51 7.93
CA THR A 73 -6.38 5.07 9.28
C THR A 73 -5.52 6.31 9.47
N ILE A 74 -5.97 7.19 10.38
CA ILE A 74 -5.24 8.40 10.82
C ILE A 74 -5.24 8.49 12.35
N PRO A 75 -4.18 8.04 13.04
CA PRO A 75 -4.04 8.37 14.45
C PRO A 75 -3.68 9.85 14.58
N LEU A 76 -4.70 10.67 14.85
CA LEU A 76 -4.63 12.15 14.85
C LEU A 76 -3.48 12.70 15.71
N PHE A 77 -3.18 12.06 16.84
CA PHE A 77 -2.10 12.46 17.74
C PHE A 77 -0.70 12.23 17.15
N LYS A 78 -0.55 11.30 16.20
CA LYS A 78 0.73 10.99 15.54
C LYS A 78 0.93 11.77 14.24
N LYS A 79 -0.13 12.40 13.70
CA LYS A 79 -0.11 13.09 12.40
C LYS A 79 0.47 12.19 11.30
N GLU A 80 0.01 10.94 11.26
CA GLU A 80 0.43 9.94 10.30
C GLU A 80 -0.78 9.36 9.58
N THR A 81 -0.56 8.86 8.38
CA THR A 81 -1.54 8.11 7.60
C THR A 81 -1.02 6.69 7.42
N THR A 82 -1.85 5.72 7.77
CA THR A 82 -1.53 4.30 7.54
C THR A 82 -2.54 3.69 6.58
N ILE A 83 -2.06 3.08 5.51
CA ILE A 83 -2.83 2.17 4.66
C ILE A 83 -2.39 0.73 4.93
N VAL A 84 -3.36 -0.16 5.05
CA VAL A 84 -3.19 -1.60 5.18
C VAL A 84 -3.98 -2.28 4.08
N PHE A 85 -3.41 -3.28 3.42
CA PHE A 85 -4.12 -4.03 2.38
C PHE A 85 -3.51 -5.42 2.20
N GLU A 86 -4.27 -6.31 1.58
CA GLU A 86 -3.76 -7.55 1.00
C GLU A 86 -3.59 -7.37 -0.50
N GLY A 87 -2.60 -8.03 -1.11
CA GLY A 87 -2.38 -8.01 -2.54
C GLY A 87 -1.29 -8.97 -2.99
N CYS A 88 -1.05 -9.00 -4.30
CA CYS A 88 -0.09 -9.88 -4.95
C CYS A 88 1.04 -9.08 -5.59
N PHE A 89 2.29 -9.50 -5.39
CA PHE A 89 3.44 -9.05 -6.16
C PHE A 89 4.14 -10.28 -6.73
N GLU A 90 4.47 -10.26 -8.03
CA GLU A 90 4.88 -11.47 -8.75
C GLU A 90 3.86 -12.59 -8.48
N ASP A 91 4.30 -13.75 -7.96
CA ASP A 91 3.45 -14.89 -7.61
C ASP A 91 3.20 -14.99 -6.08
N TYR A 92 3.47 -13.93 -5.32
CA TYR A 92 3.43 -13.92 -3.86
C TYR A 92 2.25 -13.11 -3.31
N TYR A 93 1.47 -13.76 -2.44
CA TYR A 93 0.42 -13.12 -1.66
C TYR A 93 1.01 -12.46 -0.40
N ALA A 94 0.56 -11.25 -0.12
CA ALA A 94 1.13 -10.42 0.93
C ALA A 94 0.04 -9.64 1.68
N HIS A 95 0.27 -9.41 2.97
CA HIS A 95 -0.39 -8.38 3.76
C HIS A 95 0.59 -7.25 4.05
N ILE A 96 0.19 -6.03 3.75
CA ILE A 96 1.05 -4.85 3.67
C ILE A 96 0.51 -3.74 4.55
N HIS A 97 1.38 -3.15 5.36
CA HIS A 97 1.15 -1.92 6.11
C HIS A 97 2.13 -0.86 5.62
N ILE A 98 1.63 0.31 5.26
CA ILE A 98 2.41 1.46 4.84
C ILE A 98 2.03 2.64 5.73
N THR A 99 3.01 3.20 6.44
CA THR A 99 2.81 4.38 7.28
C THR A 99 3.62 5.56 6.73
N SER A 100 2.94 6.68 6.51
CA SER A 100 3.52 7.96 6.13
C SER A 100 3.34 8.97 7.26
N LYS A 101 4.43 9.61 7.67
CA LYS A 101 4.53 10.69 8.65
C LYS A 101 4.97 11.95 7.92
N ASP A 102 4.04 12.59 7.26
CA ASP A 102 4.30 13.82 6.52
C ASP A 102 3.44 14.97 7.03
N LYS A 103 3.90 16.20 6.83
CA LYS A 103 3.13 17.41 7.19
C LYS A 103 1.79 17.44 6.46
N ASN A 104 1.72 16.85 5.27
CA ASN A 104 0.50 16.72 4.47
C ASN A 104 -0.27 15.39 4.70
N TYR A 105 -0.13 14.74 5.86
CA TYR A 105 -0.83 13.47 6.16
C TYR A 105 -2.36 13.50 5.88
N LEU A 106 -3.04 14.62 6.15
CA LEU A 106 -4.48 14.76 5.84
C LEU A 106 -4.76 14.68 4.34
N GLU A 107 -3.89 15.27 3.52
CA GLU A 107 -4.00 15.21 2.06
C GLU A 107 -3.80 13.77 1.57
N ILE A 108 -2.78 13.08 2.08
CA ILE A 108 -2.51 11.66 1.77
C ILE A 108 -3.72 10.80 2.15
N PHE A 109 -4.27 10.99 3.35
CA PHE A 109 -5.47 10.30 3.82
C PHE A 109 -6.67 10.55 2.90
N ASN A 110 -6.95 11.80 2.57
CA ASN A 110 -8.08 12.15 1.72
C ASN A 110 -7.94 11.57 0.31
N ASN A 111 -6.73 11.57 -0.25
CA ASN A 111 -6.43 10.96 -1.55
C ASN A 111 -6.66 9.43 -1.52
N LEU A 112 -6.17 8.76 -0.48
CA LEU A 112 -6.38 7.32 -0.27
C LEU A 112 -7.85 6.98 -0.10
N MET A 113 -8.59 7.72 0.72
CA MET A 113 -10.04 7.50 0.93
C MET A 113 -10.82 7.72 -0.37
N SER A 114 -10.52 8.81 -1.06
CA SER A 114 -11.07 9.12 -2.39
C SER A 114 -10.85 7.99 -3.40
N TRP A 115 -9.67 7.39 -3.37
CA TRP A 115 -9.29 6.28 -4.25
C TRP A 115 -10.01 4.98 -3.86
N LYS A 116 -10.03 4.63 -2.56
CA LYS A 116 -10.74 3.46 -2.03
C LYS A 116 -12.21 3.51 -2.44
N ILE A 117 -12.92 4.60 -2.12
CA ILE A 117 -14.35 4.78 -2.43
C ILE A 117 -14.63 4.64 -3.93
N ALA A 118 -13.71 5.12 -4.78
CA ALA A 118 -13.93 5.13 -6.23
C ALA A 118 -13.77 3.73 -6.87
N LEU A 119 -12.89 2.88 -6.35
CA LEU A 119 -12.45 1.63 -7.00
C LEU A 119 -12.77 0.36 -6.20
N PHE A 120 -13.04 0.48 -4.91
CA PHE A 120 -13.35 -0.61 -3.98
C PHE A 120 -14.60 -0.24 -3.16
N PRO A 121 -15.76 -0.07 -3.81
CA PRO A 121 -16.99 0.37 -3.13
C PRO A 121 -17.59 -0.67 -2.18
N GLU A 122 -17.16 -1.93 -2.28
CA GLU A 122 -17.64 -3.06 -1.47
C GLU A 122 -16.67 -3.47 -0.35
N ASP A 123 -15.50 -2.82 -0.25
CA ASP A 123 -14.47 -3.04 0.79
C ASP A 123 -14.51 -1.96 1.90
#